data_AF-A0A941FR80-F1
#
_entry.id   AF-A0A941FR80-F1
#
_cell.length_a   1.000
_cell.length_b   1.000
_cell.length_c   1.000
_cell.angle_alpha   90.00
_cell.angle_beta   90.00
_cell.angle_gamma   90.00
#
_symmetry.space_group_name_H-M   'P 1'
#
loop_
_entity.id
_entity.type
_entity.pdbx_description
1 polymer ?
#
loop_
_entity_poly.entity_id
_entity_poly.type
_entity_poly.pdbx_seq_one_letter_code
_entity_poly.pdbx_strand_id
1 'polypeptide(L)'
;MRRGKLNLPPQELEASMYEKLMEEMEKHGLHQYEISNFARAGFESRHNLTYWDNVEYYGIGAGAHGYTGGKRVANHGPVKKYITPLLSNELPVLEEHPVPIHERMEEEMFWVSGKRKGFHWKSSRINFCRNDGDFQETARRRIGKGLLKVEGRFVRLTEQGKLLGNEVFQTFLGVIDSD
;
A
#
# COMPACT_ATOMS: atom_id res chain seq x y z
N MET A 1 4.00 26.31 5.34
CA MET A 1 2.62 26.61 4.90
C MET A 1 1.94 27.52 5.92
N ARG A 2 1.39 28.67 5.51
CA ARG A 2 0.65 29.56 6.42
C ARG A 2 -0.76 29.02 6.64
N ARG A 3 -1.12 28.84 7.92
CA ARG A 3 -2.47 28.68 8.51
C ARG A 3 -3.66 28.79 7.54
N GLY A 4 -4.30 27.67 7.22
CA GLY A 4 -5.74 27.55 6.96
C GLY A 4 -6.40 28.42 5.88
N LYS A 5 -5.65 28.98 4.92
CA LYS A 5 -6.17 29.91 3.90
C LYS A 5 -6.39 29.31 2.51
N LEU A 6 -6.18 28.01 2.35
CA LEU A 6 -6.44 27.32 1.09
C LEU A 6 -7.71 26.51 1.27
N ASN A 7 -8.76 26.89 0.55
CA ASN A 7 -9.94 26.05 0.42
C ASN A 7 -9.53 24.83 -0.38
N LEU A 8 -9.74 23.64 0.18
CA LEU A 8 -9.56 22.42 -0.57
C LEU A 8 -10.65 22.35 -1.66
N PRO A 9 -10.32 21.81 -2.85
CA PRO A 9 -11.32 21.53 -3.86
C PRO A 9 -12.40 20.59 -3.27
N PRO A 10 -13.66 20.71 -3.72
CA PRO A 10 -14.68 19.70 -3.41
C PRO A 10 -14.25 18.32 -3.90
N GLN A 11 -14.71 17.25 -3.25
CA GLN A 11 -14.36 15.87 -3.61
C GLN A 11 -14.65 15.54 -5.09
N GLU A 12 -15.78 16.02 -5.63
CA GLU A 12 -16.12 15.87 -7.05
C GLU A 12 -15.08 16.51 -8.00
N LEU A 13 -14.52 17.65 -7.57
CA LEU A 13 -13.47 18.33 -8.32
C LEU A 13 -12.13 17.57 -8.20
N GLU A 14 -11.81 17.00 -7.04
CA GLU A 14 -10.63 16.14 -6.87
C GLU A 14 -10.72 14.89 -7.75
N ALA A 15 -11.88 14.23 -7.78
CA ALA A 15 -12.12 13.04 -8.60
C ALA A 15 -11.94 13.36 -10.09
N SER A 16 -12.58 14.42 -10.59
CA SER A 16 -12.44 14.83 -12.00
C SER A 16 -11.01 15.25 -12.36
N MET A 17 -10.27 15.91 -11.46
CA MET A 17 -8.86 16.21 -11.65
C MET A 17 -8.02 14.94 -11.77
N TYR A 18 -8.28 13.94 -10.92
CA TYR A 18 -7.56 12.68 -10.93
C TYR A 18 -7.89 11.81 -12.16
N GLU A 19 -9.15 11.75 -12.59
CA GLU A 19 -9.53 11.10 -13.85
C GLU A 19 -8.81 11.74 -15.04
N LYS A 20 -8.83 13.08 -15.11
CA LYS A 20 -8.12 13.81 -16.16
C LYS A 20 -6.61 13.54 -16.13
N LEU A 21 -6.02 13.43 -14.94
CA LEU A 21 -4.61 13.05 -14.79
C LEU A 21 -4.36 11.64 -15.36
N MET A 22 -5.18 10.66 -15.01
CA MET A 22 -5.03 9.29 -15.50
C MET A 22 -5.12 9.22 -17.03
N GLU A 23 -6.10 9.91 -17.62
CA GLU A 23 -6.27 9.98 -19.08
C GLU A 23 -5.06 10.62 -19.77
N GLU A 24 -4.61 11.78 -19.28
CA GLU A 24 -3.48 12.49 -19.89
C GLU A 24 -2.17 11.71 -19.77
N MET A 25 -1.94 11.04 -18.64
CA MET A 25 -0.74 10.22 -18.46
C MET A 25 -0.74 9.02 -19.42
N GLU A 26 -1.87 8.31 -19.56
CA GLU A 26 -1.96 7.16 -20.47
C GLU A 26 -1.75 7.58 -21.93
N LYS A 27 -2.28 8.74 -22.36
CA LYS A 27 -2.03 9.31 -23.71
C LYS A 27 -0.55 9.54 -24.01
N HIS A 28 0.25 9.81 -22.98
CA HIS A 28 1.69 10.04 -23.09
C HIS A 28 2.54 8.77 -22.79
N GLY A 29 1.90 7.60 -22.70
CA GLY A 29 2.56 6.33 -22.42
C GLY A 29 3.10 6.22 -20.97
N LEU A 30 2.58 7.04 -20.06
CA LEU A 30 2.87 6.99 -18.64
C LEU A 30 1.77 6.19 -17.96
N HIS A 31 2.12 4.98 -17.57
CA HIS A 31 1.20 4.04 -16.98
C HIS A 31 1.16 4.23 -15.48
N GLN A 32 -0.04 4.32 -14.92
CA GLN A 32 -0.23 4.27 -13.49
C GLN A 32 0.18 2.89 -12.97
N TYR A 33 1.33 2.77 -12.32
CA TYR A 33 1.81 1.47 -11.83
C TYR A 33 1.35 1.20 -10.39
N GLU A 34 1.05 2.26 -9.63
CA GLU A 34 0.43 2.25 -8.30
C GLU A 34 -0.48 3.49 -8.13
N ILE A 35 -1.29 3.51 -7.07
CA ILE A 35 -2.34 4.52 -6.80
C ILE A 35 -1.90 5.96 -7.09
N SER A 36 -0.72 6.37 -6.62
CA SER A 36 -0.30 7.78 -6.68
C SER A 36 0.73 8.11 -7.76
N ASN A 37 1.30 7.11 -8.45
CA ASN A 37 2.42 7.32 -9.37
C ASN A 37 2.26 6.64 -10.74
N PHE A 38 2.87 7.31 -11.72
CA PHE A 38 2.87 6.95 -13.12
C PHE A 38 4.31 6.84 -13.60
N ALA A 39 4.58 5.88 -14.49
CA ALA A 39 5.89 5.71 -15.10
C ALA A 39 5.77 5.06 -16.49
N ARG A 40 6.81 5.23 -17.29
CA ARG A 40 7.00 4.37 -18.47
C ARG A 40 7.33 2.96 -17.99
N ALA A 41 6.97 1.96 -18.79
CA ALA A 41 7.35 0.57 -18.50
C ALA A 41 8.86 0.44 -18.30
N GLY A 42 9.28 -0.15 -17.18
CA GLY A 42 10.69 -0.32 -16.81
C GLY A 42 11.31 0.85 -16.02
N PHE A 43 10.57 1.93 -15.80
CA PHE A 43 10.99 3.11 -15.03
C PHE A 43 10.18 3.29 -13.74
N GLU A 44 9.49 2.26 -13.29
CA GLU A 44 8.73 2.28 -12.05
C GLU A 44 9.66 2.46 -10.83
N SER A 45 9.23 3.23 -9.83
CA SER A 45 9.99 3.41 -8.60
C SER A 45 10.14 2.08 -7.88
N ARG A 46 11.37 1.55 -7.86
CA ARG A 46 11.72 0.34 -7.13
C ARG A 46 11.40 0.47 -5.64
N HIS A 47 11.64 1.64 -5.07
CA HIS A 47 11.36 1.91 -3.66
C HIS A 47 9.87 1.82 -3.35
N ASN A 48 9.01 2.46 -4.16
CA ASN A 48 7.57 2.38 -3.96
C ASN A 48 7.09 0.94 -4.15
N LEU A 49 7.60 0.24 -5.17
CA LEU A 49 7.26 -1.15 -5.41
C LEU A 49 7.69 -2.05 -4.24
N THR A 50 8.86 -1.84 -3.63
CA THR A 50 9.30 -2.55 -2.42
C THR A 50 8.30 -2.41 -1.29
N TYR A 51 7.80 -1.19 -1.03
CA TYR A 51 6.69 -1.01 -0.08
C TYR A 51 5.49 -1.80 -0.53
N TRP A 52 4.94 -1.52 -1.72
CA TRP A 52 3.71 -2.16 -2.17
C TRP A 52 3.80 -3.68 -2.32
N ASP A 53 4.99 -4.27 -2.50
CA ASP A 53 5.23 -5.73 -2.57
C ASP A 53 5.45 -6.36 -1.18
N ASN A 54 5.38 -5.55 -0.12
CA ASN A 54 5.65 -5.94 1.27
C ASN A 54 7.01 -6.68 1.41
N VAL A 55 8.00 -6.24 0.64
CA VAL A 55 9.35 -6.83 0.64
C VAL A 55 10.11 -6.26 1.83
N GLU A 56 10.91 -7.08 2.50
CA GLU A 56 11.76 -6.62 3.59
C GLU A 56 12.84 -5.64 3.10
N TYR A 57 13.10 -4.60 3.89
CA TYR A 57 14.10 -3.57 3.63
C TYR A 57 14.65 -3.00 4.94
N TYR A 58 15.90 -2.53 4.90
CA TYR A 58 16.54 -1.87 6.04
C TYR A 58 16.29 -0.36 6.03
N GLY A 59 15.87 0.16 7.18
CA GLY A 59 15.72 1.60 7.44
C GLY A 59 16.97 2.17 8.08
N ILE A 60 17.79 2.88 7.30
CA ILE A 60 19.05 3.46 7.80
C ILE A 60 18.95 4.99 7.77
N GLY A 61 19.31 5.63 8.88
CA GLY A 61 19.26 7.07 9.06
C GLY A 61 18.23 7.52 10.08
N ALA A 62 18.35 8.78 10.49
CA ALA A 62 17.46 9.41 11.46
C ALA A 62 16.03 9.50 10.89
N GLY A 63 15.06 8.98 11.64
CA GLY A 63 13.65 8.90 11.23
C GLY A 63 13.34 7.86 10.14
N ALA A 64 14.31 7.04 9.75
CA ALA A 64 14.06 5.98 8.79
C ALA A 64 13.20 4.87 9.40
N HIS A 65 12.31 4.31 8.58
CA HIS A 65 11.58 3.09 8.88
C HIS A 65 12.22 1.90 8.18
N GLY A 66 12.16 0.73 8.79
CA GLY A 66 12.60 -0.54 8.22
C GLY A 66 11.57 -1.63 8.44
N TYR A 67 11.64 -2.66 7.61
CA TYR A 67 10.83 -3.87 7.76
C TYR A 67 11.71 -5.10 7.50
N THR A 68 12.03 -5.87 8.52
CA THR A 68 12.91 -7.04 8.39
C THR A 68 12.60 -8.08 9.46
N GLY A 69 12.70 -9.37 9.12
CA GLY A 69 12.42 -10.46 10.06
C GLY A 69 11.00 -10.43 10.62
N GLY A 70 10.02 -9.98 9.83
CA GLY A 70 8.63 -9.82 10.27
C GLY A 70 8.43 -8.72 11.34
N LYS A 71 9.34 -7.75 11.45
CA LYS A 71 9.26 -6.62 12.38
C LYS A 71 9.41 -5.30 11.65
N ARG A 72 8.58 -4.33 12.01
CA ARG A 72 8.74 -2.93 11.62
C ARG A 72 9.51 -2.18 12.67
N VAL A 73 10.50 -1.41 12.25
CA VAL A 73 11.29 -0.57 13.14
C VAL A 73 11.19 0.88 12.69
N ALA A 74 11.14 1.79 13.65
CA ALA A 74 11.26 3.22 13.43
C ALA A 74 12.50 3.73 14.16
N ASN A 75 13.41 4.39 13.45
CA ASN A 75 14.57 5.02 14.06
C ASN A 75 14.19 6.38 14.67
N HIS A 76 14.95 6.83 15.67
CA HIS A 76 14.77 8.18 16.20
C HIS A 76 14.86 9.27 15.10
N GLY A 77 13.85 10.12 15.02
CA GLY A 77 13.79 11.25 14.06
C GLY A 77 14.85 12.33 14.27
N PRO A 78 15.01 12.90 15.49
CA PRO A 78 16.03 13.91 15.72
C PRO A 78 17.44 13.34 15.59
N VAL A 79 18.27 13.94 14.73
CA VAL A 79 19.63 13.47 14.42
C VAL A 79 20.46 13.18 15.68
N LYS A 80 20.39 14.05 16.69
CA LYS A 80 21.09 13.84 17.96
C LYS A 80 20.65 12.55 18.66
N LYS A 81 19.34 12.28 18.70
CA LYS A 81 18.79 11.05 19.30
C LYS A 81 19.11 9.81 18.47
N TYR A 82 19.28 9.96 17.16
CA TYR A 82 19.75 8.88 16.29
C TYR A 82 21.24 8.55 16.50
N ILE A 83 22.09 9.56 16.66
CA ILE A 83 23.55 9.36 16.77
C ILE A 83 23.97 8.89 18.17
N THR A 84 23.34 9.39 19.25
CA THR A 84 23.78 9.08 20.63
C THR A 84 23.90 7.58 20.92
N PRO A 85 22.90 6.71 20.62
CA PRO A 85 23.01 5.26 20.85
C PRO A 85 24.11 4.61 20.01
N LEU A 86 24.30 5.07 18.76
CA LEU A 86 25.31 4.54 17.86
C LEU A 86 26.73 4.74 18.40
N LEU A 87 27.00 5.83 19.12
CA LEU A 87 28.29 6.08 19.76
C LEU A 87 28.60 5.07 20.88
N SER A 88 27.57 4.44 21.45
CA SER A 88 27.67 3.39 22.46
C SER A 88 27.49 1.98 21.87
N ASN A 89 27.52 1.83 20.53
CA ASN A 89 27.28 0.58 19.81
C ASN A 89 25.87 -0.02 20.03
N GLU A 90 24.87 0.85 20.25
CA GLU A 90 23.46 0.49 20.39
C GLU A 90 22.67 0.95 19.15
N LEU A 91 21.60 0.23 18.81
CA LEU A 91 20.74 0.59 17.69
C LEU A 91 19.79 1.76 18.08
N PRO A 92 19.62 2.78 17.22
CA PRO A 92 18.80 3.96 17.52
C PRO A 92 17.32 3.75 17.21
N VAL A 93 16.79 2.58 17.60
CA VAL A 93 15.39 2.18 17.40
C VAL A 93 14.53 2.87 18.45
N LEU A 94 13.57 3.65 18.00
CA LEU A 94 12.55 4.29 18.84
C LEU A 94 11.39 3.34 19.11
N GLU A 95 10.96 2.61 18.09
CA GLU A 95 9.78 1.74 18.14
C GLU A 95 10.04 0.48 17.31
N GLU A 96 9.57 -0.65 17.83
CA GLU A 96 9.55 -1.94 17.14
C GLU A 96 8.14 -2.52 17.23
N HIS A 97 7.59 -2.91 16.08
CA HIS A 97 6.28 -3.54 15.97
C HIS A 97 6.43 -4.91 15.29
N PRO A 98 6.20 -6.02 16.00
CA PRO A 98 6.06 -7.33 15.38
C PRO A 98 4.85 -7.33 14.45
N VAL A 99 5.04 -7.76 13.21
CA VAL A 99 3.95 -7.83 12.22
C VAL A 99 3.40 -9.26 12.21
N PRO A 100 2.28 -9.54 12.89
CA PRO A 100 1.68 -10.87 12.92
C PRO A 100 1.21 -11.29 11.53
N ILE A 101 0.91 -12.59 11.38
CA ILE A 101 0.53 -13.13 10.07
C ILE A 101 -0.72 -12.46 9.51
N HIS A 102 -1.75 -12.19 10.34
CA HIS A 102 -2.98 -11.53 9.90
C HIS A 102 -2.70 -10.12 9.37
N GLU A 103 -1.87 -9.32 10.05
CA GLU A 103 -1.49 -7.98 9.57
C GLU A 103 -0.73 -8.06 8.24
N ARG A 104 0.21 -9.00 8.10
CA ARG A 104 0.90 -9.22 6.80
C ARG A 104 -0.08 -9.57 5.68
N MET A 105 -1.13 -10.34 6.00
CA MET A 105 -2.17 -10.72 5.05
C MET A 105 -3.01 -9.52 4.63
N GLU A 106 -3.50 -8.75 5.60
CA GLU A 106 -4.26 -7.52 5.37
C GLU A 106 -3.45 -6.52 4.54
N GLU A 107 -2.17 -6.35 4.85
CA GLU A 107 -1.27 -5.45 4.13
C GLU A 107 -0.99 -5.92 2.71
N GLU A 108 -0.67 -7.19 2.48
CA GLU A 108 -0.45 -7.71 1.12
C GLU A 108 -1.70 -7.47 0.24
N MET A 109 -2.90 -7.47 0.84
CA MET A 109 -4.16 -7.24 0.14
C MET A 109 -4.47 -5.77 -0.12
N PHE A 110 -4.27 -4.90 0.89
CA PHE A 110 -4.32 -3.46 0.74
C PHE A 110 -3.31 -2.99 -0.33
N TRP A 111 -2.12 -3.60 -0.34
CA TRP A 111 -0.99 -3.05 -1.05
C TRP A 111 -0.91 -3.51 -2.50
N VAL A 112 -1.28 -4.76 -2.79
CA VAL A 112 -1.14 -5.29 -4.13
C VAL A 112 -2.35 -4.96 -5.02
N SER A 113 -3.53 -4.70 -4.44
CA SER A 113 -4.70 -4.23 -5.19
C SER A 113 -4.58 -2.77 -5.66
N GLY A 114 -3.74 -1.97 -5.00
CA GLY A 114 -3.35 -0.61 -5.41
C GLY A 114 -2.42 -0.55 -6.64
N LYS A 115 -1.89 -1.69 -7.10
CA LYS A 115 -1.02 -1.78 -8.28
C LYS A 115 -1.80 -2.15 -9.53
N ARG A 116 -1.36 -1.66 -10.70
CA ARG A 116 -1.98 -2.00 -12.01
C ARG A 116 -1.98 -3.49 -12.31
N LYS A 117 -0.93 -4.20 -11.88
CA LYS A 117 -0.81 -5.66 -12.07
C LYS A 117 -1.77 -6.45 -11.19
N GLY A 118 -2.36 -5.85 -10.15
CA GLY A 118 -3.23 -6.53 -9.20
C GLY A 118 -2.51 -7.59 -8.38
N PHE A 119 -3.27 -8.28 -7.54
CA PHE A 119 -2.76 -9.31 -6.64
C PHE A 119 -3.03 -10.72 -7.16
N HIS A 120 -2.00 -11.58 -7.19
CA HIS A 120 -2.12 -12.95 -7.68
C HIS A 120 -2.70 -13.89 -6.61
N TRP A 121 -3.94 -14.30 -6.81
CA TRP A 121 -4.76 -15.08 -5.86
C TRP A 121 -4.11 -16.37 -5.31
N LYS A 122 -3.12 -16.95 -6.02
CA LYS A 122 -2.49 -18.23 -5.69
C LYS A 122 -0.97 -18.16 -5.44
N SER A 123 -0.34 -16.99 -5.43
CA SER A 123 1.13 -16.88 -5.25
C SER A 123 1.57 -15.89 -4.20
N SER A 124 0.66 -15.30 -3.42
CA SER A 124 1.08 -14.80 -2.11
C SER A 124 1.78 -15.94 -1.39
N ARG A 125 2.84 -15.61 -0.68
CA ARG A 125 3.49 -16.53 0.26
C ARG A 125 2.54 -16.98 1.38
N ILE A 126 1.37 -16.36 1.43
CA ILE A 126 0.26 -16.65 2.30
C ILE A 126 -0.77 -17.45 1.50
N ASN A 127 -0.98 -18.71 1.87
CA ASN A 127 -2.07 -19.52 1.35
C ASN A 127 -3.42 -18.87 1.72
N PHE A 128 -3.94 -17.95 0.88
CA PHE A 128 -5.34 -17.50 0.92
C PHE A 128 -6.33 -18.65 0.66
N CYS A 129 -5.80 -19.84 0.39
CA CYS A 129 -6.53 -21.11 0.37
C CYS A 129 -6.81 -21.69 1.77
N ARG A 130 -6.39 -21.05 2.88
CA ARG A 130 -7.09 -21.25 4.14
C ARG A 130 -8.46 -20.58 4.02
N ASN A 131 -9.49 -21.33 4.42
CA ASN A 131 -10.91 -21.04 4.24
C ASN A 131 -11.38 -19.77 4.98
N ASP A 132 -10.85 -18.59 4.63
CA ASP A 132 -11.30 -17.33 5.21
C ASP A 132 -12.51 -16.86 4.39
N GLY A 133 -13.66 -17.52 4.62
CA GLY A 133 -14.90 -17.31 3.89
C GLY A 133 -15.33 -15.84 3.85
N ASP A 134 -15.04 -15.11 4.93
CA ASP A 134 -15.35 -13.68 5.07
C ASP A 134 -14.53 -12.80 4.13
N PHE A 135 -13.28 -13.20 3.86
CA PHE A 135 -12.42 -12.50 2.91
C PHE A 135 -12.95 -12.65 1.48
N GLN A 136 -13.26 -13.87 1.07
CA GLN A 136 -13.76 -14.15 -0.29
C GLN A 136 -15.10 -13.46 -0.53
N GLU A 137 -15.97 -13.47 0.48
CA GLU A 137 -17.26 -12.78 0.43
C GLU A 137 -17.08 -11.27 0.30
N THR A 138 -16.17 -10.67 1.07
CA THR A 138 -15.82 -9.25 0.95
C THR A 138 -15.35 -8.91 -0.46
N ALA A 139 -14.43 -9.69 -1.03
CA ALA A 139 -13.95 -9.48 -2.39
C ALA A 139 -15.07 -9.61 -3.43
N ARG A 140 -15.93 -10.64 -3.34
CA ARG A 140 -17.09 -10.84 -4.22
C ARG A 140 -18.06 -9.66 -4.17
N ARG A 141 -18.34 -9.12 -2.99
CA ARG A 141 -19.19 -7.93 -2.83
C ARG A 141 -18.61 -6.70 -3.53
N ARG A 142 -17.30 -6.49 -3.45
CA ARG A 142 -16.63 -5.37 -4.12
C ARG A 142 -16.55 -5.56 -5.65
N ILE A 143 -16.41 -6.80 -6.11
CA ILE A 143 -16.53 -7.15 -7.54
C ILE A 143 -17.95 -6.88 -8.04
N GLY A 144 -18.98 -7.30 -7.30
CA GLY A 144 -20.38 -7.04 -7.65
C GLY A 144 -20.75 -5.57 -7.71
N LYS A 145 -20.03 -4.71 -6.96
CA LYS A 145 -20.14 -3.25 -7.03
C LYS A 145 -19.29 -2.60 -8.14
N GLY A 146 -18.55 -3.38 -8.92
CA GLY A 146 -17.68 -2.86 -9.98
C GLY A 146 -16.43 -2.14 -9.48
N LEU A 147 -16.06 -2.28 -8.21
CA LEU A 147 -14.87 -1.63 -7.61
C LEU A 147 -13.60 -2.47 -7.77
N LEU A 148 -13.78 -3.79 -7.78
CA LEU A 148 -12.73 -4.76 -8.08
C LEU A 148 -13.09 -5.52 -9.35
N LYS A 149 -12.08 -6.00 -10.06
CA LYS A 149 -12.25 -6.96 -11.15
C LYS A 149 -11.21 -8.06 -11.11
N VAL A 150 -11.59 -9.21 -11.64
CA VAL A 150 -10.73 -10.38 -11.79
C VAL A 150 -10.20 -10.41 -13.22
N GLU A 151 -8.88 -10.45 -13.38
CA GLU A 151 -8.21 -10.64 -14.66
C GLU A 151 -7.26 -11.84 -14.56
N GLY A 152 -7.71 -12.98 -15.11
CA GLY A 152 -7.01 -14.25 -14.98
C GLY A 152 -6.88 -14.67 -13.53
N ARG A 153 -5.65 -14.61 -13.00
CA ARG A 153 -5.34 -14.96 -11.60
C ARG A 153 -5.19 -13.74 -10.70
N PHE A 154 -5.44 -12.53 -11.22
CA PHE A 154 -5.24 -11.29 -10.51
C PHE A 154 -6.55 -10.61 -10.12
N VAL A 155 -6.62 -10.04 -8.92
CA VAL A 155 -7.69 -9.12 -8.51
C VAL A 155 -7.11 -7.71 -8.46
N ARG A 156 -7.78 -6.74 -9.07
CA ARG A 156 -7.35 -5.34 -9.11
C ARG A 156 -8.50 -4.37 -9.02
N LEU A 157 -8.20 -3.13 -8.63
CA LEU A 157 -9.15 -2.03 -8.71
C LEU A 157 -9.54 -1.76 -10.17
N THR A 158 -10.82 -1.45 -10.36
CA THR A 158 -11.30 -0.79 -11.59
C THR A 158 -10.95 0.70 -11.54
N GLU A 159 -11.20 1.45 -12.62
CA GLU A 159 -11.00 2.90 -12.59
C GLU A 159 -11.86 3.57 -11.49
N GLN A 160 -13.12 3.14 -11.34
CA GLN A 160 -13.97 3.56 -10.24
C GLN A 160 -13.44 3.11 -8.87
N GLY A 161 -12.89 1.89 -8.79
CA GLY A 161 -12.26 1.37 -7.58
C GLY A 161 -11.06 2.20 -7.13
N LYS A 162 -10.26 2.74 -8.04
CA LYS A 162 -9.11 3.60 -7.70
C LYS A 162 -9.53 4.89 -7.00
N LEU A 163 -10.64 5.50 -7.42
CA LEU A 163 -11.20 6.69 -6.76
C LEU A 163 -11.63 6.39 -5.32
N LEU A 164 -12.15 5.19 -5.08
CA LEU A 164 -12.63 4.71 -3.78
C LEU A 164 -11.63 3.75 -3.13
N GLY A 165 -10.35 3.83 -3.46
CA GLY A 165 -9.34 2.83 -3.08
C GLY A 165 -9.31 2.59 -1.57
N ASN A 166 -9.24 3.68 -0.79
CA ASN A 166 -9.23 3.60 0.68
C ASN A 166 -10.49 2.91 1.24
N GLU A 167 -11.68 3.19 0.67
CA GLU A 167 -12.93 2.55 1.10
C GLU A 167 -12.94 1.05 0.77
N VAL A 168 -12.40 0.68 -0.40
CA VAL A 168 -12.26 -0.72 -0.78
C VAL A 168 -11.30 -1.42 0.18
N PHE A 169 -10.14 -0.82 0.49
CA PHE A 169 -9.14 -1.46 1.33
C PHE A 169 -9.57 -1.59 2.79
N GLN A 170 -10.22 -0.57 3.35
CA GLN A 170 -10.73 -0.60 4.72
C GLN A 170 -11.66 -1.79 4.97
N THR A 171 -12.35 -2.26 3.93
CA THR A 171 -13.31 -3.36 4.07
C THR A 171 -12.65 -4.72 4.26
N PHE A 172 -11.33 -4.80 4.06
CA PHE A 172 -10.53 -6.00 4.31
C PHE A 172 -9.78 -5.97 5.64
N LEU A 173 -9.79 -4.85 6.37
CA LEU A 173 -9.17 -4.73 7.69
C LEU A 173 -10.03 -5.41 8.75
N GLY A 174 -9.42 -6.23 9.62
CA GLY A 174 -10.11 -6.94 10.69
C GLY A 174 -10.99 -8.10 10.22
N VAL A 175 -10.84 -8.53 8.96
CA VAL A 175 -11.60 -9.66 8.38
C VAL A 175 -10.90 -11.00 8.66
N ILE A 176 -9.62 -10.97 9.04
CA ILE A 176 -8.84 -12.15 9.35
C ILE A 176 -8.72 -12.23 10.88
N ASP A 177 -9.24 -13.31 11.46
CA ASP A 177 -9.20 -13.49 12.92
C ASP A 177 -7.76 -13.50 13.44
N SER A 178 -7.60 -12.87 14.61
CA SER A 178 -6.35 -12.81 15.35
C SER A 178 -6.18 -14.06 16.20
N ASP A 179 -5.97 -15.23 15.58
CA ASP A 179 -5.57 -16.44 16.30
C ASP A 179 -4.15 -16.31 16.91
#